data_AF-A0A1Y1K3R8-F1
#
_entry.id   AF-A0A1Y1K3R8-F1
#
_cell.length_a   1.000
_cell.length_b   1.000
_cell.length_c   1.000
_cell.angle_alpha   90.00
_cell.angle_beta   90.00
_cell.angle_gamma   90.00
#
_symmetry.space_group_name_H-M   'P 1'
#
loop_
_entity.id
_entity.type
_entity.pdbx_description
1 polymer ?
#
loop_
_entity_poly.entity_id
_entity_poly.type
_entity_poly.pdbx_seq_one_letter_code
_entity_poly.pdbx_strand_id
1 'polypeptide(L)'
;MDKLRVFGKNIRVMLSKHQTVQLPKEGQPDAGLTKDYSQSPLHRFKKPGSKNYQNIYPPSSTLHLSNIPATINEDDIKDAFAKNGFNVKAFKFFPKDRKMALIQLPSMDEAVAALIKMHNFQLSESNHLRVSFSKSSI
;
A
#
# COMPACT_ATOMS: atom_id res chain seq x y z
N MET A 1 11.02 -2.55 -8.47
CA MET A 1 11.43 -2.00 -7.15
C MET A 1 12.88 -1.56 -7.12
N ASP A 2 13.81 -2.19 -7.86
CA ASP A 2 15.19 -1.70 -7.93
C ASP A 2 15.27 -0.23 -8.34
N LYS A 3 16.17 0.53 -7.72
CA LYS A 3 16.40 1.98 -7.88
C LYS A 3 15.26 2.90 -7.47
N LEU A 4 14.17 2.36 -6.90
CA LEU A 4 13.07 3.18 -6.40
C LEU A 4 13.55 4.03 -5.22
N ARG A 5 13.14 5.31 -5.15
CA ARG A 5 13.44 6.17 -4.00
C ARG A 5 12.38 5.96 -2.92
N VAL A 6 12.82 5.56 -1.73
CA VAL A 6 11.97 5.31 -0.56
C VAL A 6 12.59 6.03 0.63
N PHE A 7 11.81 6.89 1.29
CA PHE A 7 12.26 7.70 2.45
C PHE A 7 13.59 8.44 2.19
N GLY A 8 13.69 9.06 1.00
CA GLY A 8 14.86 9.86 0.59
C GLY A 8 16.06 9.05 0.08
N LYS A 9 16.00 7.71 0.06
CA LYS A 9 17.11 6.85 -0.37
C LYS A 9 16.72 5.95 -1.53
N ASN A 10 17.63 5.78 -2.49
CA ASN A 10 17.43 4.81 -3.56
C ASN A 10 17.68 3.40 -3.01
N ILE A 11 16.71 2.50 -3.14
CA ILE A 11 16.88 1.10 -2.75
C ILE A 11 17.58 0.32 -3.86
N ARG A 12 18.43 -0.62 -3.48
CA ARG A 12 19.05 -1.58 -4.39
C ARG A 12 18.41 -2.94 -4.18
N VAL A 13 17.83 -3.51 -5.22
CA VAL A 13 17.14 -4.80 -5.16
C VAL A 13 17.79 -5.76 -6.14
N MET A 14 18.27 -6.89 -5.62
CA MET A 14 18.91 -7.95 -6.39
C MET A 14 18.37 -9.30 -5.97
N LEU A 15 18.44 -10.30 -6.86
CA LEU A 15 18.09 -11.66 -6.52
C LEU A 15 19.04 -12.18 -5.43
N SER A 16 18.46 -12.72 -4.35
CA SER A 16 19.23 -13.33 -3.27
C SER A 16 19.93 -14.60 -3.75
N LYS A 17 21.12 -14.88 -3.21
CA LYS A 17 21.78 -16.18 -3.35
C LYS A 17 21.25 -17.23 -2.37
N HIS A 18 20.50 -16.80 -1.34
CA HIS A 18 19.91 -17.67 -0.34
C HIS A 18 18.46 -17.98 -0.69
N GLN A 19 18.07 -19.25 -0.60
CA GLN A 19 16.72 -19.71 -0.94
C GLN A 19 15.70 -19.43 0.17
N THR A 20 16.13 -19.45 1.43
CA THR A 20 15.26 -19.26 2.61
C THR A 20 15.90 -18.33 3.64
N VAL A 21 15.07 -17.73 4.48
CA VAL A 21 15.48 -16.94 5.66
C VAL A 21 15.18 -17.78 6.90
N GLN A 22 16.17 -17.94 7.78
CA GLN A 22 15.99 -18.67 9.04
C GLN A 22 15.43 -17.75 10.12
N LEU A 23 14.48 -18.26 10.91
CA LEU A 23 13.95 -17.52 12.05
C LEU A 23 14.91 -17.67 13.25
N PRO A 24 15.25 -16.56 13.93
CA PRO A 24 16.02 -16.61 15.15
C PRO A 24 15.23 -17.33 16.25
N LYS A 25 15.95 -17.94 17.19
CA LYS A 25 15.34 -18.53 18.39
C LYS A 25 14.81 -17.41 19.29
N GLU A 26 13.74 -17.68 20.03
CA GLU A 26 13.23 -16.74 21.03
C GLU A 26 14.33 -16.35 22.04
N GLY A 27 14.37 -15.07 22.41
CA GLY A 27 15.34 -14.52 23.36
C GLY A 27 16.69 -14.12 22.77
N GLN A 28 16.91 -14.28 21.46
CA GLN A 28 18.11 -13.75 20.81
C GLN A 28 18.02 -12.23 20.57
N PRO A 29 19.16 -11.49 20.57
CA PRO A 29 19.18 -10.04 20.36
C PRO A 29 18.58 -9.59 19.02
N ASP A 30 18.58 -10.45 18.01
CA ASP A 30 18.09 -10.23 16.66
C ASP A 30 16.64 -10.68 16.44
N ALA A 31 15.95 -11.18 17.48
CA ALA A 31 14.58 -11.68 17.39
C ALA A 31 13.55 -10.66 16.85
N GLY A 32 13.85 -9.35 16.89
CA GLY A 32 13.02 -8.29 16.32
C GLY A 32 13.31 -7.92 14.86
N LEU A 33 14.41 -8.41 14.29
CA LEU A 33 14.88 -8.05 12.94
C LEU A 33 14.34 -8.99 11.85
N THR A 34 13.95 -10.20 12.24
CA THR A 34 13.35 -11.20 11.35
C THR A 34 11.91 -11.44 11.76
N LYS A 35 10.98 -11.39 10.81
CA LYS A 35 9.55 -11.56 11.08
C LYS A 35 8.90 -12.49 10.06
N ASP A 36 8.20 -13.51 10.53
CA ASP A 36 7.41 -14.39 9.68
C ASP A 36 6.06 -13.74 9.35
N TYR A 37 5.76 -13.67 8.05
CA TYR A 37 4.48 -13.22 7.53
C TYR A 37 3.74 -14.31 6.75
N SER A 38 4.21 -15.56 6.71
CA SER A 38 3.64 -16.67 5.92
C SER A 38 2.13 -16.85 6.12
N GLN A 39 1.64 -16.66 7.35
CA GLN A 39 0.23 -16.75 7.72
C GLN A 39 -0.51 -15.42 7.79
N SER A 40 0.08 -14.33 7.27
CA SER A 40 -0.56 -13.01 7.33
C SER A 40 -1.92 -13.02 6.62
N PRO A 41 -3.01 -12.58 7.28
CA PRO A 41 -4.32 -12.45 6.65
C PRO A 41 -4.36 -11.30 5.62
N LEU A 42 -3.31 -10.47 5.57
CA LEU A 42 -3.23 -9.32 4.67
C LEU A 42 -2.63 -9.66 3.30
N HIS A 43 -2.18 -10.90 3.08
CA HIS A 43 -1.64 -11.34 1.80
C HIS A 43 -2.66 -11.23 0.67
N ARG A 44 -2.33 -10.43 -0.34
CA ARG A 44 -3.22 -10.18 -1.49
C ARG A 44 -3.15 -11.29 -2.55
N PHE A 45 -2.16 -12.17 -2.48
CA PHE A 45 -1.84 -13.16 -3.52
C PHE A 45 -1.86 -14.60 -2.99
N LYS A 46 -2.59 -14.88 -1.89
CA LYS A 46 -2.68 -16.25 -1.33
C LYS A 46 -3.60 -17.16 -2.14
N LYS A 47 -4.64 -16.61 -2.77
CA LYS A 47 -5.65 -17.38 -3.52
C LYS A 47 -5.26 -17.48 -5.00
N PRO A 48 -5.01 -18.69 -5.54
CA PRO A 48 -4.80 -18.90 -6.96
C PRO A 48 -5.97 -18.36 -7.80
N GLY A 49 -5.68 -17.77 -8.96
CA GLY A 49 -6.69 -17.19 -9.84
C GLY A 49 -7.36 -15.90 -9.32
N SER A 50 -6.87 -15.33 -8.22
CA SER A 50 -7.39 -14.04 -7.73
C SER A 50 -7.18 -12.93 -8.76
N LYS A 51 -8.21 -12.08 -8.96
CA LYS A 51 -8.12 -10.88 -9.80
C LYS A 51 -7.03 -9.90 -9.32
N ASN A 52 -6.53 -10.04 -8.09
CA ASN A 52 -5.41 -9.23 -7.59
C ASN A 52 -4.15 -9.35 -8.46
N TYR A 53 -3.88 -10.53 -9.04
CA TYR A 53 -2.74 -10.72 -9.93
C TYR A 53 -2.79 -9.89 -11.21
N GLN A 54 -4.00 -9.56 -11.67
CA GLN A 54 -4.22 -8.70 -12.84
C GLN A 54 -4.10 -7.20 -12.51
N ASN A 55 -3.99 -6.85 -11.22
CA ASN A 55 -3.99 -5.47 -10.73
C ASN A 55 -2.66 -5.09 -10.05
N ILE A 56 -1.56 -5.66 -10.53
CA ILE A 56 -0.19 -5.31 -10.12
C ILE A 56 0.35 -4.31 -11.13
N TYR A 57 0.49 -3.05 -10.71
CA TYR A 57 0.96 -1.96 -11.56
C TYR A 57 2.30 -1.40 -11.06
N PRO A 58 3.13 -0.85 -11.96
CA PRO A 58 4.37 -0.19 -11.55
C PRO A 58 4.09 1.02 -10.65
N PRO A 59 5.07 1.47 -9.84
CA PRO A 59 4.95 2.71 -9.07
C PRO A 59 4.57 3.90 -9.97
N SER A 60 3.64 4.72 -9.48
CA SER A 60 3.19 5.95 -10.12
C SER A 60 2.75 6.95 -9.05
N SER A 61 2.55 8.21 -9.41
CA SER A 61 2.01 9.24 -8.49
C SER A 61 0.53 9.04 -8.15
N THR A 62 -0.15 8.11 -8.82
CA THR A 62 -1.60 7.88 -8.67
C THR A 62 -1.87 6.52 -8.04
N LEU A 63 -2.60 6.52 -6.95
CA LEU A 63 -2.99 5.34 -6.20
C LEU A 63 -4.46 5.02 -6.44
N HIS A 64 -4.75 3.73 -6.51
CA HIS A 64 -6.07 3.17 -6.44
C HIS A 64 -6.39 2.79 -5.00
N LEU A 65 -7.50 3.33 -4.50
CA LEU A 65 -8.05 3.07 -3.17
C LEU A 65 -9.27 2.16 -3.29
N SER A 66 -9.41 1.23 -2.35
CA SER A 66 -10.56 0.32 -2.29
C SER A 66 -10.89 -0.07 -0.86
N ASN A 67 -12.07 -0.69 -0.70
CA ASN A 67 -12.66 -1.02 0.61
C ASN A 67 -13.02 0.23 1.43
N ILE A 68 -13.43 1.31 0.75
CA ILE A 68 -13.91 2.53 1.38
C ILE A 68 -15.37 2.31 1.84
N PRO A 69 -15.72 2.54 3.12
CA PRO A 69 -17.10 2.47 3.59
C PRO A 69 -17.98 3.54 2.96
N ALA A 70 -19.29 3.28 2.84
CA ALA A 70 -20.24 4.26 2.32
C ALA A 70 -20.39 5.51 3.21
N THR A 71 -20.03 5.41 4.49
CA THR A 71 -20.04 6.51 5.46
C THR A 71 -18.84 7.45 5.32
N ILE A 72 -17.79 7.05 4.60
CA ILE A 72 -16.57 7.83 4.43
C ILE A 72 -16.67 8.63 3.14
N ASN A 73 -16.52 9.94 3.25
CA ASN A 73 -16.57 10.86 2.13
C ASN A 73 -15.15 11.20 1.61
N GLU A 74 -15.08 12.13 0.65
CA GLU A 74 -13.81 12.54 0.03
C GLU A 74 -12.90 13.29 1.00
N ASP A 75 -13.46 14.19 1.79
CA ASP A 75 -12.73 15.01 2.75
C ASP A 75 -12.14 14.16 3.87
N ASP A 76 -12.88 13.15 4.35
CA ASP A 76 -12.37 12.18 5.34
C ASP A 76 -11.10 11.46 4.85
N ILE A 77 -11.07 11.07 3.57
CA ILE A 77 -9.90 10.40 2.97
C ILE A 77 -8.75 11.39 2.79
N LYS A 78 -9.03 12.59 2.28
CA LYS A 78 -8.01 13.64 2.12
C LYS A 78 -7.39 14.01 3.46
N ASP A 79 -8.21 14.18 4.49
CA ASP A 79 -7.79 14.46 5.86
C ASP A 79 -6.96 13.32 6.45
N ALA A 80 -7.36 12.06 6.21
CA ALA A 80 -6.57 10.91 6.65
C ALA A 80 -5.18 10.88 6.01
N PHE A 81 -5.05 11.21 4.73
CA PHE A 81 -3.75 11.32 4.06
C PHE A 81 -2.94 12.52 4.59
N ALA A 82 -3.58 13.68 4.74
CA ALA A 82 -2.94 14.89 5.27
C ALA A 82 -2.41 14.71 6.70
N LYS A 83 -3.20 14.11 7.59
CA LYS A 83 -2.81 13.77 8.97
C LYS A 83 -1.63 12.79 9.04
N ASN A 84 -1.42 12.00 7.98
CA ASN A 84 -0.28 11.09 7.86
C ASN A 84 0.89 11.71 7.07
N GLY A 85 0.85 13.01 6.79
CA GLY A 85 1.95 13.76 6.16
C GLY A 85 1.96 13.73 4.64
N PHE A 86 0.84 13.40 3.99
CA PHE A 86 0.74 13.35 2.53
C PHE A 86 -0.14 14.47 1.98
N ASN A 87 0.38 15.21 1.01
CA ASN A 87 -0.40 16.20 0.29
C ASN A 87 -1.20 15.52 -0.83
N VAL A 88 -2.48 15.85 -0.96
CA VAL A 88 -3.35 15.28 -2.01
C VAL A 88 -3.53 16.29 -3.13
N LYS A 89 -3.10 15.94 -4.34
CA LYS A 89 -3.25 16.80 -5.53
C LYS A 89 -4.60 16.68 -6.19
N ALA A 90 -5.08 15.45 -6.32
CA ALA A 90 -6.38 15.18 -6.90
C ALA A 90 -6.98 13.94 -6.26
N PHE A 91 -8.31 13.89 -6.24
CA PHE A 91 -9.07 12.75 -5.75
C PHE A 91 -10.30 12.59 -6.63
N LYS A 92 -10.71 11.33 -6.84
CA LYS A 92 -11.91 11.01 -7.61
C LYS A 92 -12.48 9.68 -7.18
N PHE A 93 -13.69 9.66 -6.63
CA PHE A 93 -14.46 8.43 -6.50
C PHE A 93 -14.81 7.84 -7.87
N PHE A 94 -14.87 6.52 -7.96
CA PHE A 94 -15.47 5.92 -9.15
C PHE A 94 -16.99 6.15 -9.15
N PRO A 95 -17.57 6.70 -10.24
CA PRO A 95 -18.98 7.07 -10.27
C PRO A 95 -19.95 5.91 -9.99
N LYS A 96 -19.56 4.69 -10.41
CA LYS A 96 -20.38 3.48 -10.28
C LYS A 96 -20.11 2.70 -8.99
N ASP A 97 -19.00 2.98 -8.30
CA ASP A 97 -18.61 2.26 -7.09
C ASP A 97 -17.83 3.17 -6.14
N ARG A 98 -18.55 3.80 -5.20
CA ARG A 98 -17.96 4.68 -4.19
C ARG A 98 -17.14 3.93 -3.13
N LYS A 99 -17.04 2.59 -3.19
CA LYS A 99 -16.07 1.83 -2.38
C LYS A 99 -14.64 1.95 -2.91
N MET A 100 -14.48 2.56 -4.07
CA MET A 100 -13.21 2.71 -4.77
C MET A 100 -13.00 4.15 -5.25
N ALA A 101 -11.75 4.57 -5.26
CA ALA A 101 -11.34 5.91 -5.67
C ALA A 101 -9.94 5.91 -6.27
N LEU A 102 -9.64 6.96 -7.02
CA LEU A 102 -8.29 7.35 -7.36
C LEU A 102 -7.86 8.51 -6.46
N ILE A 103 -6.59 8.49 -6.05
CA ILE A 103 -5.95 9.60 -5.35
C ILE A 103 -4.59 9.86 -5.98
N GLN A 104 -4.27 11.12 -6.25
CA GLN A 104 -3.00 11.53 -6.86
C GLN A 104 -2.19 12.36 -5.88
N LEU A 105 -0.93 11.99 -5.72
CA LEU A 105 0.06 12.66 -4.87
C LEU A 105 1.01 13.50 -5.75
N PRO A 106 1.77 14.45 -5.19
CA PRO A 106 2.65 15.34 -5.96
C PRO A 106 3.76 14.62 -6.71
N SER A 107 4.20 13.46 -6.21
CA SER A 107 5.30 12.68 -6.81
C SER A 107 5.07 11.18 -6.64
N MET A 108 5.77 10.40 -7.48
CA MET A 108 5.82 8.94 -7.34
C MET A 108 6.40 8.52 -5.97
N ASP A 109 7.41 9.23 -5.47
CA ASP A 109 8.04 8.89 -4.20
C ASP A 109 7.09 9.07 -3.02
N GLU A 110 6.30 10.16 -3.03
CA GLU A 110 5.25 10.37 -2.04
C GLU A 110 4.16 9.31 -2.15
N ALA A 111 3.75 8.93 -3.36
CA ALA A 111 2.77 7.86 -3.55
C ALA A 111 3.28 6.50 -3.05
N VAL A 112 4.57 6.20 -3.22
CA VAL A 112 5.21 5.00 -2.65
C VAL A 112 5.16 5.04 -1.13
N ALA A 113 5.55 6.15 -0.51
CA ALA A 113 5.51 6.32 0.93
C ALA A 113 4.07 6.23 1.47
N ALA A 114 3.11 6.85 0.79
CA ALA A 114 1.71 6.80 1.12
C ALA A 114 1.13 5.39 1.00
N LEU A 115 1.50 4.63 -0.04
CA LEU A 115 1.08 3.24 -0.16
C LEU A 115 1.57 2.42 1.04
N ILE A 116 2.85 2.56 1.42
CA ILE A 116 3.42 1.84 2.58
C ILE A 116 2.69 2.22 3.87
N LYS A 117 2.42 3.50 4.08
CA LYS A 117 1.83 4.02 5.32
C LYS A 117 0.32 3.79 5.44
N MET A 118 -0.40 3.91 4.32
CA MET A 118 -1.87 3.92 4.29
C MET A 118 -2.48 2.57 3.92
N HIS A 119 -1.70 1.58 3.46
CA HIS A 119 -2.23 0.24 3.28
C HIS A 119 -2.59 -0.38 4.64
N ASN A 120 -3.79 -0.94 4.72
CA ASN A 120 -4.38 -1.43 5.97
C ASN A 120 -4.66 -0.33 7.01
N PHE A 121 -4.76 0.94 6.60
CA PHE A 121 -5.22 2.02 7.47
C PHE A 121 -6.69 1.80 7.84
N GLN A 122 -7.03 1.89 9.13
CA GLN A 122 -8.38 1.67 9.61
C GLN A 122 -9.25 2.90 9.35
N LEU A 123 -10.28 2.75 8.51
CA LEU A 123 -11.24 3.82 8.20
C LEU A 123 -12.49 3.77 9.09
N SER A 124 -12.84 2.57 9.56
CA SER A 124 -13.93 2.30 10.50
C SER A 124 -13.61 1.05 11.31
N GLU A 125 -14.45 0.68 12.28
CA GLU A 125 -14.26 -0.52 13.10
C GLU A 125 -13.99 -1.78 12.26
N SER A 126 -14.66 -1.94 11.12
CA SER A 126 -14.60 -3.15 10.28
C SER A 126 -13.89 -2.95 8.94
N ASN A 127 -13.58 -1.73 8.51
CA ASN A 127 -13.00 -1.46 7.19
C ASN A 127 -11.59 -0.90 7.27
N HIS A 128 -10.69 -1.59 6.56
CA HIS A 128 -9.31 -1.19 6.38
C HIS A 128 -9.05 -0.86 4.92
N LEU A 129 -8.45 0.30 4.68
CA LEU A 129 -8.14 0.81 3.35
C LEU A 129 -7.19 -0.14 2.61
N ARG A 130 -7.50 -0.43 1.35
CA ARG A 130 -6.64 -1.19 0.46
C ARG A 130 -6.07 -0.26 -0.61
N VAL A 131 -4.75 -0.08 -0.57
CA VAL A 131 -3.99 0.78 -1.47
C VAL A 131 -3.18 -0.04 -2.46
N SER A 132 -3.16 0.38 -3.73
CA SER A 132 -2.31 -0.12 -4.81
C SER A 132 -1.98 1.01 -5.79
N PHE A 133 -0.94 0.87 -6.61
CA PHE A 133 -0.73 1.79 -7.73
C PHE A 133 -1.87 1.68 -8.75
N SER A 134 -2.16 2.77 -9.45
CA SER A 134 -3.13 2.82 -10.54
C SER A 134 -2.42 2.91 -11.89
N LYS A 135 -2.99 2.26 -12.91
CA LYS A 135 -2.65 2.49 -14.32
C LYS A 135 -3.28 3.77 -14.86
N SER A 136 -4.43 4.16 -14.31
CA SER A 136 -5.18 5.34 -14.71
C SER A 136 -4.71 6.58 -13.95
N SER A 137 -4.63 7.71 -14.64
CA SER A 137 -4.52 9.04 -14.04
C SER A 137 -5.90 9.60 -13.69
N ILE A 138 -5.90 10.66 -12.87
CA ILE A 138 -7.07 11.49 -12.60
C ILE A 138 -7.16 12.60 -13.64
#